data_AF-A0A1I4QZW1-F1
#
_entry.id   AF-A0A1I4QZW1-F1
#
_cell.length_a   1.000
_cell.length_b   1.000
_cell.length_c   1.000
_cell.angle_alpha   90.00
_cell.angle_beta   90.00
_cell.angle_gamma   90.00
#
_symmetry.space_group_name_H-M   'P 1'
#
loop_
_entity.id
_entity.type
_entity.pdbx_description
1 polymer ?
#
loop_
_entity_poly.entity_id
_entity_poly.type
_entity_poly.pdbx_seq_one_letter_code
_entity_poly.pdbx_strand_id
1 'polypeptide(L)'
;MSIFISNGVFLQRVDTPEHVHIIIKLIRITDPSTRAAQLSTHAFSHAPSLILQVDNNGDPVRLDYDPWSAINVTPGNDIDERDIALITDLALAYFQQSIIDSEQAGYLYQLPADPPERRVNVEALEFDDDQQWYSVDVFETRSPNAGAAFRGIRRNPLTGAQFDYGVLLEKLIGAFIKLKL
;
A
#
# COMPACT_ATOMS: atom_id res chain seq x y z
N MET A 1 -14.20 9.83 9.07
CA MET A 1 -13.86 8.59 9.81
C MET A 1 -12.61 8.05 9.13
N SER A 2 -11.52 7.70 9.85
CA SER A 2 -10.28 7.27 9.17
C SER A 2 -10.48 5.98 8.37
N ILE A 3 -10.12 6.00 7.09
CA ILE A 3 -10.09 4.81 6.21
C ILE A 3 -8.93 3.86 6.55
N PHE A 4 -7.86 4.35 7.18
CA PHE A 4 -6.74 3.54 7.60
C PHE A 4 -7.11 2.86 8.92
N ILE A 5 -7.19 1.53 8.95
CA ILE A 5 -7.74 0.77 10.09
C ILE A 5 -6.72 -0.14 10.80
N SER A 6 -5.52 -0.28 10.25
CA SER A 6 -4.46 -1.21 10.64
C SER A 6 -3.08 -0.70 10.19
N ASN A 7 -2.00 -1.43 10.49
CA ASN A 7 -0.71 -1.18 9.84
C ASN A 7 -0.81 -1.53 8.35
N GLY A 8 -0.12 -0.77 7.51
CA GLY A 8 -0.20 -0.96 6.07
C GLY A 8 0.75 -0.08 5.27
N VAL A 9 0.62 -0.15 3.95
CA VAL A 9 1.31 0.74 3.02
C VAL A 9 0.29 1.47 2.19
N PHE A 10 0.42 2.80 2.15
CA PHE A 10 -0.25 3.64 1.18
C PHE A 10 0.68 3.88 -0.01
N LEU A 11 0.12 3.70 -1.21
CA LEU A 11 0.78 3.85 -2.49
C LEU A 11 -0.05 4.79 -3.36
N GLN A 12 0.59 5.74 -4.02
CA GLN A 12 -0.07 6.63 -4.97
C GLN A 12 0.82 6.81 -6.19
N ARG A 13 0.22 6.74 -7.37
CA ARG A 13 0.88 7.04 -8.63
C ARG A 13 0.62 8.50 -9.00
N VAL A 14 1.68 9.20 -9.41
CA VAL A 14 1.60 10.56 -9.93
C VAL A 14 2.38 10.62 -11.23
N ASP A 15 1.64 10.78 -12.32
CA ASP A 15 2.23 10.85 -13.66
C ASP A 15 2.65 12.28 -13.97
N THR A 16 3.91 12.47 -14.34
CA THR A 16 4.45 13.73 -14.86
C THR A 16 4.85 13.53 -16.33
N PRO A 17 5.06 14.61 -17.10
CA PRO A 17 5.50 14.48 -18.49
C PRO A 17 6.82 13.73 -18.68
N GLU A 18 7.69 13.73 -17.66
CA GLU A 18 9.05 13.19 -17.73
C GLU A 18 9.18 11.82 -17.04
N HIS A 19 8.48 11.64 -15.92
CA HIS A 19 8.59 10.47 -15.05
C HIS A 19 7.25 10.11 -14.42
N VAL A 20 7.13 8.84 -14.00
CA VAL A 20 6.07 8.39 -13.10
C VAL A 20 6.63 8.31 -11.69
N HIS A 21 5.95 8.95 -10.74
CA HIS A 21 6.32 8.90 -9.33
C HIS A 21 5.38 7.96 -8.58
N ILE A 22 5.94 7.03 -7.82
CA ILE A 22 5.20 6.23 -6.85
C ILE A 22 5.51 6.76 -5.46
N ILE A 23 4.54 7.42 -4.85
CA ILE A 23 4.59 7.90 -3.47
C ILE A 23 4.24 6.74 -2.55
N ILE A 24 5.05 6.52 -1.52
CA ILE A 24 4.98 5.39 -0.60
C ILE A 24 4.96 5.94 0.81
N LYS A 25 3.93 5.60 1.59
CA LYS A 25 3.83 5.92 3.02
C LYS A 25 3.63 4.64 3.82
N LEU A 26 4.52 4.38 4.77
CA LEU A 26 4.41 3.24 5.69
C LEU A 26 3.57 3.66 6.90
N ILE A 27 2.41 3.05 7.08
CA ILE A 27 1.47 3.36 8.14
C ILE A 27 1.64 2.34 9.26
N ARG A 28 2.05 2.81 10.45
CA ARG A 28 2.22 1.99 11.65
C ARG A 28 1.42 2.57 12.80
N ILE A 29 0.50 1.77 13.34
CA ILE A 29 -0.29 2.07 14.52
C ILE A 29 0.41 1.46 15.72
N THR A 30 1.13 2.29 16.46
CA THR A 30 1.94 1.85 17.61
C THR A 30 1.12 1.68 18.89
N ASP A 31 -0.05 2.32 18.97
CA ASP A 31 -0.93 2.25 20.13
C ASP A 31 -2.40 2.13 19.70
N PRO A 32 -3.04 0.97 19.95
CA PRO A 32 -4.45 0.74 19.65
C PRO A 32 -5.40 1.74 20.34
N SER A 33 -5.02 2.28 21.50
CA SER A 33 -5.85 3.20 22.29
C SER A 33 -5.87 4.62 21.72
N THR A 34 -4.86 5.01 20.95
CA THR A 34 -4.76 6.30 20.26
C THR A 34 -4.93 6.19 18.75
N ARG A 35 -5.39 5.02 18.26
CA ARG A 35 -5.65 4.68 16.86
C ARG A 35 -6.34 5.82 16.09
N ALA A 36 -7.44 6.36 16.63
CA ALA A 36 -8.18 7.45 15.97
C ALA A 36 -7.38 8.74 15.77
N ALA A 37 -6.45 9.06 16.70
CA ALA A 37 -5.59 10.22 16.60
C ALA A 37 -4.41 9.98 15.65
N GLN A 38 -3.80 8.78 15.69
CA GLN A 38 -2.69 8.37 14.82
C GLN A 38 -3.08 8.26 13.35
N LEU A 39 -4.36 7.97 13.07
CA LEU A 39 -4.89 7.83 11.72
C LEU A 39 -5.72 9.05 11.28
N SER A 40 -5.61 10.17 12.00
CA SER A 40 -6.20 11.41 11.51
C SER A 40 -5.57 11.82 10.18
N THR A 41 -6.34 12.47 9.29
CA THR A 41 -5.87 12.98 8.00
C THR A 41 -4.61 13.86 8.16
N HIS A 42 -4.52 14.59 9.29
CA HIS A 42 -3.37 15.39 9.66
C HIS A 42 -2.12 14.56 9.98
N ALA A 43 -2.26 13.46 10.72
CA ALA A 43 -1.15 12.57 11.00
C ALA A 43 -0.67 11.83 9.73
N PHE A 44 -1.59 11.45 8.85
CA PHE A 44 -1.27 10.86 7.56
C PHE A 44 -0.53 11.82 6.61
N SER A 45 -0.98 13.09 6.53
CA SER A 45 -0.32 14.08 5.67
C SER A 45 1.11 14.36 6.11
N HIS A 46 1.41 14.23 7.41
CA HIS A 46 2.74 14.43 7.99
C HIS A 46 3.57 13.15 8.07
N ALA A 47 3.03 11.99 7.69
CA ALA A 47 3.77 10.75 7.64
C ALA A 47 4.90 10.85 6.60
N PRO A 48 6.14 10.45 6.95
CA PRO A 48 7.27 10.52 6.03
C PRO A 48 6.98 9.66 4.80
N SER A 49 7.40 10.15 3.65
CA SER A 49 7.10 9.53 2.36
C SER A 49 8.40 9.14 1.66
N LEU A 50 8.39 7.98 1.02
CA LEU A 50 9.40 7.60 0.04
C LEU A 50 8.80 7.81 -1.35
N ILE A 51 9.62 8.21 -2.32
CA ILE A 51 9.19 8.46 -3.69
C ILE A 51 10.09 7.65 -4.60
N LEU A 52 9.53 6.63 -5.25
CA LEU A 52 10.23 5.96 -6.34
C LEU A 52 9.93 6.69 -7.65
N GLN A 53 10.96 7.20 -8.29
CA GLN A 53 10.89 7.70 -9.66
C GLN A 53 11.08 6.52 -10.63
N VAL A 54 10.13 6.38 -11.55
CA VAL A 54 10.12 5.36 -12.59
C VAL A 54 10.13 6.08 -13.94
N ASP A 55 10.99 5.63 -14.86
CA ASP A 55 11.00 6.19 -16.20
C ASP A 55 9.82 5.68 -17.04
N ASN A 56 9.68 6.22 -18.25
CA ASN A 56 8.62 5.79 -19.17
C ASN A 56 8.77 4.34 -19.67
N ASN A 57 9.93 3.70 -19.47
CA ASN A 57 10.16 2.30 -19.80
C ASN A 57 9.77 1.35 -18.65
N GLY A 58 9.46 1.90 -17.46
CA GLY A 58 9.13 1.14 -16.27
C GLY A 58 10.33 0.77 -15.41
N ASP A 59 11.52 1.31 -15.71
CA ASP A 59 12.74 1.07 -14.95
C ASP A 59 12.83 2.04 -13.75
N PRO A 60 13.22 1.55 -12.57
CA PRO A 60 13.40 2.40 -11.40
C PRO A 60 14.62 3.32 -11.63
N VAL A 61 14.40 4.62 -11.55
CA VAL A 61 15.46 5.63 -11.70
C VAL A 61 16.11 5.90 -10.36
N ARG A 62 15.30 6.20 -9.34
CA ARG A 62 15.78 6.66 -8.03
C ARG A 62 14.70 6.53 -6.96
N LEU A 63 15.10 6.10 -5.77
CA LEU A 63 14.27 6.17 -4.57
C LEU A 63 14.71 7.39 -3.74
N ASP A 64 13.81 8.35 -3.58
CA ASP A 64 14.01 9.52 -2.74
C ASP A 64 13.30 9.35 -1.40
N TYR A 65 14.00 9.67 -0.31
CA TYR A 65 13.46 9.70 1.03
C TYR A 65 14.25 10.70 1.88
N ASP A 66 13.61 11.24 2.91
CA ASP A 66 14.29 12.13 3.87
C ASP A 66 15.15 11.27 4.82
N PRO A 67 16.49 11.39 4.80
CA PRO A 67 17.37 10.60 5.65
C PRO A 67 17.25 10.94 7.14
N TRP A 68 16.62 12.06 7.48
CA TRP A 68 16.36 12.47 8.87
C TRP A 68 14.99 12.02 9.38
N SER A 69 14.14 11.51 8.49
CA SER A 69 12.86 10.94 8.86
C SER A 69 13.07 9.53 9.44
N ALA A 70 12.42 9.25 10.58
CA ALA A 70 12.42 7.93 11.20
C ALA A 70 11.54 6.95 10.40
N ILE A 71 12.03 6.51 9.24
CA ILE A 71 11.35 5.56 8.36
C ILE A 71 11.85 4.15 8.69
N ASN A 72 11.10 3.44 9.52
CA ASN A 72 11.37 2.03 9.80
C ASN A 72 10.64 1.15 8.79
N VAL A 73 11.37 0.67 7.78
CA VAL A 73 10.85 -0.20 6.71
C VAL A 73 10.63 -1.60 7.24
N THR A 74 11.66 -2.17 7.85
CA THR A 74 11.59 -3.35 8.70
C THR A 74 11.80 -2.95 10.18
N PRO A 75 11.51 -3.83 11.16
CA PRO A 75 11.82 -3.56 12.57
C PRO A 75 13.34 -3.50 12.80
N GLY A 76 13.93 -2.35 12.49
CA GLY A 76 15.35 -1.99 12.59
C GLY A 76 15.47 -0.47 12.42
N ASN A 77 16.43 0.17 13.09
CA ASN A 77 16.45 1.64 13.22
C ASN A 77 16.97 2.40 11.98
N ASP A 78 17.48 1.71 10.96
CA ASP A 78 18.05 2.34 9.77
C ASP A 78 17.59 1.61 8.50
N ILE A 79 17.31 2.37 7.44
CA ILE A 79 17.07 1.84 6.09
C ILE A 79 18.37 1.26 5.55
N ASP A 80 18.39 -0.05 5.29
CA ASP A 80 19.49 -0.72 4.60
C ASP A 80 19.20 -0.99 3.11
N GLU A 81 20.18 -1.52 2.37
CA GLU A 81 20.02 -1.87 0.95
C GLU A 81 18.89 -2.89 0.71
N ARG A 82 18.62 -3.76 1.68
CA ARG A 82 17.54 -4.76 1.59
C ARG A 82 16.19 -4.07 1.72
N ASP A 83 16.05 -3.13 2.64
CA ASP A 83 14.84 -2.32 2.78
C ASP A 83 14.56 -1.53 1.51
N ILE A 84 15.59 -0.91 0.91
CA ILE A 84 15.48 -0.19 -0.38
C ILE A 84 14.99 -1.14 -1.48
N ALA A 85 15.56 -2.34 -1.58
CA ALA A 85 15.15 -3.33 -2.57
C ALA A 85 13.68 -3.76 -2.37
N LEU A 86 13.27 -4.02 -1.13
CA LEU A 86 11.88 -4.42 -0.82
C LEU A 86 10.86 -3.32 -1.15
N ILE A 87 11.18 -2.06 -0.87
CA ILE A 87 10.32 -0.92 -1.20
C ILE A 87 10.26 -0.69 -2.70
N THR A 88 11.39 -0.80 -3.38
CA THR A 88 11.46 -0.65 -4.84
C THR A 88 10.62 -1.74 -5.52
N ASP A 89 10.76 -3.00 -5.09
CA ASP A 89 9.95 -4.13 -5.57
C ASP A 89 8.44 -3.87 -5.39
N LEU A 90 8.03 -3.35 -4.22
CA LEU A 90 6.63 -3.01 -3.94
C LEU A 90 6.13 -1.93 -4.90
N ALA A 91 6.88 -0.84 -5.04
CA ALA A 91 6.48 0.30 -5.85
C ALA A 91 6.41 -0.05 -7.35
N LEU A 92 7.35 -0.86 -7.85
CA LEU A 92 7.31 -1.38 -9.21
C LEU A 92 6.12 -2.33 -9.42
N ALA A 93 5.82 -3.19 -8.44
CA ALA A 93 4.66 -4.07 -8.52
C ALA A 93 3.33 -3.29 -8.52
N TYR A 94 3.29 -2.13 -7.88
CA TYR A 94 2.14 -1.21 -7.92
C TYR A 94 2.08 -0.43 -9.24
N PHE A 95 3.21 0.06 -9.74
CA PHE A 95 3.29 0.72 -11.05
C PHE A 95 2.77 -0.16 -12.19
N GLN A 96 3.08 -1.46 -12.15
CA GLN A 96 2.64 -2.45 -13.13
C GLN A 96 1.20 -2.94 -12.95
N GLN A 97 0.49 -2.47 -11.91
CA GLN A 97 -0.88 -2.89 -11.65
C GLN A 97 -1.86 -2.21 -12.61
N SER A 98 -2.91 -2.92 -12.99
CA SER A 98 -3.96 -2.42 -13.89
C SER A 98 -5.37 -2.47 -13.30
N ILE A 99 -5.56 -3.13 -12.14
CA ILE A 99 -6.87 -3.24 -11.50
C ILE A 99 -7.22 -2.05 -10.60
N ILE A 100 -6.20 -1.37 -10.09
CA ILE A 100 -6.32 -0.09 -9.37
C ILE A 100 -6.08 0.98 -10.43
N ASP A 101 -7.00 1.92 -10.57
CA ASP A 101 -6.82 2.99 -11.56
C ASP A 101 -5.57 3.81 -11.22
N SER A 102 -4.90 4.32 -12.25
CA SER A 102 -3.78 5.24 -12.11
C SER A 102 -4.11 6.51 -11.33
N GLU A 103 -5.38 6.95 -11.35
CA GLU A 103 -5.85 8.11 -10.58
C GLU A 103 -6.12 7.78 -9.10
N GLN A 104 -6.21 6.49 -8.76
CA GLN A 104 -6.54 6.01 -7.43
C GLN A 104 -5.27 5.68 -6.64
N ALA A 105 -5.31 5.96 -5.33
CA ALA A 105 -4.30 5.45 -4.42
C ALA A 105 -4.65 4.02 -3.95
N GLY A 106 -3.64 3.22 -3.64
CA GLY A 106 -3.78 1.90 -3.05
C GLY A 106 -3.40 1.89 -1.57
N TYR A 107 -4.26 1.37 -0.71
CA TYR A 107 -3.91 1.09 0.69
C TYR A 107 -3.93 -0.41 0.98
N LEU A 108 -2.75 -0.96 1.28
CA LEU A 108 -2.55 -2.38 1.55
C LEU A 108 -2.39 -2.64 3.03
N TYR A 109 -3.16 -3.59 3.57
CA TYR A 109 -3.03 -3.97 4.96
C TYR A 109 -3.36 -5.44 5.21
N GLN A 110 -2.73 -6.01 6.23
CA GLN A 110 -2.97 -7.39 6.63
C GLN A 110 -4.16 -7.48 7.60
N LEU A 111 -5.02 -8.48 7.37
CA LEU A 111 -6.10 -8.86 8.28
C LEU A 111 -5.68 -10.04 9.17
N PRO A 112 -6.27 -10.18 10.37
CA PRO A 112 -6.12 -11.38 11.18
C PRO A 112 -6.53 -12.63 10.41
N ALA A 113 -5.72 -13.69 10.51
CA ALA A 113 -5.93 -14.98 9.87
C ALA A 113 -5.22 -16.09 10.67
N ASP A 114 -5.77 -17.29 10.66
CA ASP A 114 -5.18 -18.45 11.33
C ASP A 114 -4.03 -19.02 10.48
N PRO A 115 -2.82 -19.23 11.02
CA PRO A 115 -1.73 -19.84 10.25
C PRO A 115 -2.11 -21.21 9.66
N PRO A 116 -1.70 -21.53 8.42
CA PRO A 116 -0.80 -20.78 7.54
C PRO A 116 -1.51 -19.75 6.65
N GLU A 117 -2.79 -19.46 6.89
CA GLU A 117 -3.55 -18.50 6.08
C GLU A 117 -2.98 -17.08 6.22
N ARG A 118 -2.94 -16.37 5.10
CA ARG A 118 -2.72 -14.92 5.06
C ARG A 118 -3.90 -14.25 4.39
N ARG A 119 -4.34 -13.13 4.97
CA ARG A 119 -5.38 -12.28 4.41
C ARG A 119 -4.83 -10.86 4.26
N VAL A 120 -4.88 -10.33 3.06
CA VAL A 120 -4.47 -8.95 2.76
C VAL A 120 -5.62 -8.27 2.05
N ASN A 121 -5.96 -7.07 2.47
CA ASN A 121 -6.87 -6.23 1.73
C ASN A 121 -6.07 -5.16 0.99
N VAL A 122 -6.54 -4.82 -0.20
CA VAL A 122 -6.09 -3.65 -0.94
C VAL A 122 -7.32 -2.76 -1.14
N GLU A 123 -7.28 -1.54 -0.63
CA GLU A 123 -8.33 -0.56 -0.87
C GLU A 123 -7.88 0.41 -1.95
N ALA A 124 -8.72 0.60 -2.97
CA ALA A 124 -8.58 1.71 -3.90
C ALA A 124 -9.25 2.93 -3.30
N LEU A 125 -8.52 4.04 -3.30
CA LEU A 125 -8.87 5.27 -2.63
C LEU A 125 -8.89 6.42 -3.62
N GLU A 126 -9.87 7.30 -3.47
CA GLU A 126 -9.94 8.58 -4.17
C GLU A 126 -9.87 9.72 -3.15
N PHE A 127 -9.39 10.88 -3.60
CA PHE A 127 -9.27 12.09 -2.79
C PHE A 127 -10.39 13.06 -3.15
N ASP A 128 -11.26 13.38 -2.20
CA ASP A 128 -12.37 14.30 -2.42
C ASP A 128 -11.96 15.78 -2.29
N ASP A 129 -12.88 16.65 -2.69
CA ASP A 129 -12.75 18.11 -2.56
C ASP A 129 -12.62 18.57 -1.09
N ASP A 130 -13.11 17.76 -0.14
CA ASP A 130 -13.02 17.99 1.31
C ASP A 130 -11.63 17.59 1.87
N GLN A 131 -10.68 17.26 1.00
CA GLN A 131 -9.31 16.85 1.31
C GLN A 131 -9.24 15.56 2.12
N GLN A 132 -10.15 14.63 1.86
CA GLN A 132 -10.24 13.34 2.53
C GLN A 132 -10.14 12.19 1.52
N TRP A 133 -9.43 11.15 1.94
CA TRP A 133 -9.40 9.89 1.22
C TRP A 133 -10.63 9.07 1.56
N TYR A 134 -11.31 8.54 0.55
CA TYR A 134 -12.42 7.62 0.70
C TYR A 134 -12.23 6.35 -0.13
N SER A 135 -12.77 5.23 0.36
CA SER A 135 -12.63 3.91 -0.26
C SER A 135 -13.68 3.71 -1.33
N VAL A 136 -13.24 3.48 -2.56
CA VAL A 136 -14.11 3.24 -3.74
C VAL A 136 -14.18 1.78 -4.14
N ASP A 137 -13.17 0.99 -3.79
CA ASP A 137 -13.14 -0.44 -4.00
C ASP A 137 -12.30 -1.15 -2.94
N VAL A 138 -12.71 -2.37 -2.60
CA VAL A 138 -11.95 -3.23 -1.67
C VAL A 138 -11.64 -4.55 -2.36
N PHE A 139 -10.36 -4.85 -2.54
CA PHE A 139 -9.87 -6.13 -3.03
C PHE A 139 -9.48 -7.00 -1.85
N GLU A 140 -10.36 -7.94 -1.50
CA GLU A 140 -10.14 -8.90 -0.43
C GLU A 140 -9.33 -10.09 -0.95
N THR A 141 -8.15 -10.32 -0.39
CA THR A 141 -7.20 -11.28 -0.94
C THR A 141 -6.82 -12.29 0.14
N ARG A 142 -6.77 -13.57 -0.23
CA ARG A 142 -6.52 -14.68 0.70
C ARG A 142 -5.52 -15.65 0.11
N SER A 143 -4.66 -16.15 0.97
CA SER A 143 -3.68 -17.19 0.66
C SER A 143 -3.79 -18.29 1.71
N PRO A 144 -4.16 -19.52 1.35
CA PRO A 144 -4.22 -20.64 2.29
C PRO A 144 -2.83 -21.23 2.60
N ASN A 145 -1.77 -20.77 1.92
CA ASN A 145 -0.46 -21.40 1.89
C ASN A 145 0.67 -20.40 2.21
N ALA A 146 0.56 -19.71 3.35
CA ALA A 146 1.57 -18.81 3.89
C ALA A 146 1.98 -17.63 2.99
N GLY A 147 1.16 -17.29 1.99
CA GLY A 147 1.45 -16.24 1.00
C GLY A 147 2.11 -16.74 -0.29
N ALA A 148 2.17 -18.05 -0.54
CA ALA A 148 2.77 -18.57 -1.77
C ALA A 148 1.90 -18.36 -3.02
N ALA A 149 0.57 -18.32 -2.85
CA ALA A 149 -0.35 -17.88 -3.90
C ALA A 149 -1.54 -17.12 -3.29
N PHE A 150 -2.03 -16.11 -3.99
CA PHE A 150 -3.19 -15.32 -3.58
C PHE A 150 -4.33 -15.43 -4.58
N ARG A 151 -5.56 -15.47 -4.07
CA ARG A 151 -6.78 -15.25 -4.84
C ARG A 151 -7.60 -14.17 -4.16
N GLY A 152 -8.37 -13.42 -4.94
CA GLY A 152 -9.20 -12.41 -4.31
C GLY A 152 -10.49 -12.06 -5.02
N ILE A 153 -11.29 -11.37 -4.24
CA ILE A 153 -12.62 -10.90 -4.58
C ILE A 153 -12.59 -9.39 -4.46
N ARG A 154 -13.06 -8.70 -5.48
CA ARG A 154 -13.36 -7.28 -5.46
C ARG A 154 -14.74 -7.10 -4.86
N ARG A 155 -14.85 -6.22 -3.88
CA ARG A 155 -16.10 -5.84 -3.23
C ARG A 155 -16.31 -4.34 -3.41
N ASN A 156 -17.42 -3.98 -4.02
CA ASN A 156 -17.84 -2.59 -4.09
C ASN A 156 -18.36 -2.15 -2.70
N PRO A 157 -17.77 -1.12 -2.06
CA PRO A 157 -18.10 -0.73 -0.69
C PRO A 157 -19.50 -0.10 -0.56
N LEU A 158 -20.02 0.50 -1.63
CA LEU A 158 -21.32 1.18 -1.62
C LEU A 158 -22.49 0.20 -1.79
N THR A 159 -22.34 -0.79 -2.66
CA THR A 159 -23.40 -1.73 -3.05
C THR A 159 -23.25 -3.10 -2.40
N GLY A 160 -22.05 -3.42 -1.91
CA GLY A 160 -21.69 -4.75 -1.41
C GLY A 160 -21.51 -5.81 -2.50
N ALA A 161 -21.64 -5.46 -3.78
CA ALA A 161 -21.47 -6.39 -4.89
C ALA A 161 -20.05 -6.98 -4.90
N GLN A 162 -19.95 -8.29 -5.16
CA GLN A 162 -18.69 -9.04 -5.14
C GLN A 162 -18.39 -9.65 -6.50
N PHE A 163 -17.14 -9.56 -6.93
CA PHE A 163 -16.64 -10.09 -8.20
C PHE A 163 -15.28 -10.75 -8.00
N ASP A 164 -15.06 -11.93 -8.55
CA ASP A 164 -13.73 -12.56 -8.54
C ASP A 164 -12.81 -11.80 -9.51
N TYR A 165 -11.63 -11.37 -9.04
CA TYR A 165 -10.61 -10.74 -9.88
C TYR A 165 -9.40 -11.68 -10.14
N GLY A 166 -9.39 -12.86 -9.54
CA GLY A 166 -8.36 -13.87 -9.70
C GLY A 166 -7.07 -13.52 -8.97
N VAL A 167 -5.98 -13.45 -9.74
CA VAL A 167 -4.59 -13.34 -9.26
C VAL A 167 -3.93 -12.00 -9.61
N LEU A 168 -4.70 -11.02 -10.11
CA LEU A 168 -4.13 -9.78 -10.65
C LEU A 168 -3.28 -8.99 -9.65
N LEU A 169 -3.58 -9.07 -8.35
CA LEU A 169 -2.83 -8.41 -7.28
C LEU A 169 -1.70 -9.26 -6.68
N GLU A 170 -1.47 -10.49 -7.15
CA GLU A 170 -0.56 -11.46 -6.52
C GLU A 170 0.87 -10.93 -6.37
N LYS A 171 1.42 -10.29 -7.41
CA LYS A 171 2.76 -9.69 -7.34
C LYS A 171 2.86 -8.58 -6.31
N LEU A 172 1.88 -7.67 -6.28
CA LEU A 172 1.82 -6.56 -5.36
C LEU A 172 1.71 -7.03 -3.91
N ILE A 173 0.81 -7.98 -3.64
CA ILE A 173 0.61 -8.56 -2.31
C ILE A 173 1.86 -9.34 -1.89
N GLY A 174 2.47 -10.09 -2.80
CA GLY A 174 3.71 -10.83 -2.57
C GLY A 174 4.87 -9.91 -2.18
N ALA A 175 4.98 -8.74 -2.80
CA ALA A 175 5.96 -7.72 -2.40
C ALA A 175 5.62 -7.13 -1.01
N PHE A 176 4.35 -6.79 -0.77
CA PHE A 176 3.87 -6.23 0.50
C PHE A 176 4.18 -7.14 1.70
N ILE A 177 3.86 -8.44 1.63
CA ILE A 177 4.06 -9.35 2.78
C ILE A 177 5.53 -9.54 3.17
N LYS A 178 6.48 -9.26 2.26
CA LYS A 178 7.92 -9.33 2.56
C LYS A 178 8.38 -8.23 3.50
N LEU A 179 7.67 -7.10 3.57
CA LEU A 179 7.97 -5.97 4.45
C LEU A 179 7.72 -6.29 5.94
N LYS A 180 6.85 -7.28 6.23
CA LYS A 180 6.54 -7.72 7.61
C LYS A 180 6.14 -6.55 8.54
N LEU A 181 5.22 -5.73 8.06
CA LEU A 181 4.69 -4.54 8.78
C LEU A 181 3.79 -4.89 9.97
#